data_AF-A0A847EZ33-F1
#
_entry.id   AF-A0A847EZ33-F1
#
_cell.length_a   1.000
_cell.length_b   1.000
_cell.length_c   1.000
_cell.angle_alpha   90.00
_cell.angle_beta   90.00
_cell.angle_gamma   90.00
#
_symmetry.space_group_name_H-M   'P 1'
#
loop_
_entity.id
_entity.type
_entity.pdbx_description
1 polymer ?
#
loop_
_entity_poly.entity_id
_entity_poly.type
_entity_poly.pdbx_seq_one_letter_code
_entity_poly.pdbx_strand_id
1 'polypeptide(L)' 'GDYIRAVTTPVVEVHISDISKRESFRQISMIATACLATFAGFGMESYRKGVEALLALHNR' A
#
# COMPACT_ATOMS: atom_id res chain seq x y z
N GLY A 1 -3.77 -11.58 -9.34
CA GLY A 1 -3.36 -10.17 -9.49
C GLY A 1 -4.21 -9.38 -10.48
N ASP A 2 -5.39 -9.86 -10.87
CA ASP A 2 -6.17 -9.26 -11.97
C ASP A 2 -7.20 -8.21 -11.50
N TYR A 3 -7.75 -8.39 -10.29
CA TYR A 3 -8.85 -7.56 -9.80
C TYR A 3 -8.43 -6.11 -9.47
N ILE A 4 -7.20 -5.88 -8.98
CA ILE A 4 -6.74 -4.53 -8.59
C ILE A 4 -6.38 -3.69 -9.81
N ARG A 5 -5.94 -4.31 -10.92
CA ARG A 5 -5.66 -3.59 -12.17
C ARG A 5 -6.94 -3.13 -12.90
N ALA A 6 -8.07 -3.76 -12.64
CA ALA A 6 -9.37 -3.37 -13.21
C ALA A 6 -9.99 -2.17 -12.47
N VAL A 7 -9.50 -1.84 -11.28
CA VAL A 7 -10.00 -0.73 -10.48
C VAL A 7 -9.19 0.52 -10.83
N THR A 8 -9.85 1.52 -11.45
CA THR A 8 -9.25 2.83 -11.77
C THR A 8 -9.11 3.73 -10.54
N THR A 9 -9.65 3.30 -9.40
CA THR A 9 -9.57 4.02 -8.14
C THR A 9 -8.15 3.96 -7.57
N PRO A 10 -7.62 5.07 -7.04
CA PRO A 10 -6.32 5.08 -6.37
C PRO A 10 -6.28 4.07 -5.22
N VAL A 11 -5.36 3.11 -5.26
CA VAL A 11 -5.15 2.11 -4.21
C VAL A 11 -3.80 2.36 -3.52
N VAL A 12 -3.77 2.30 -2.19
CA VAL A 12 -2.56 2.32 -1.38
C VAL A 12 -2.46 1.02 -0.59
N GLU A 13 -1.25 0.47 -0.51
CA GLU A 13 -0.97 -0.74 0.28
C GLU A 13 -0.41 -0.36 1.64
N VAL A 14 -0.89 -1.01 2.70
CA VAL A 14 -0.55 -0.66 4.08
C VAL A 14 -0.22 -1.92 4.87
N HIS A 15 0.97 -1.94 5.49
CA HIS A 15 1.45 -3.02 6.36
C HIS A 15 1.82 -2.45 7.74
N ILE A 16 1.16 -2.94 8.78
CA ILE A 16 1.43 -2.55 10.17
C ILE A 16 2.88 -2.88 10.56
N SER A 17 3.36 -4.05 10.15
CA SER A 17 4.71 -4.53 10.45
C SER A 17 5.64 -4.38 9.26
N ASP A 18 6.94 -4.28 9.53
CA ASP A 18 7.97 -4.27 8.51
C ASP A 18 8.04 -5.64 7.79
N ILE A 19 7.56 -5.68 6.55
CA ILE A 19 7.57 -6.87 5.72
C ILE A 19 8.95 -7.15 5.10
N SER A 20 9.85 -6.15 5.08
CA SER A 20 11.20 -6.29 4.52
C SER A 20 12.10 -7.18 5.38
N LYS A 21 11.79 -7.32 6.66
CA LYS A 21 12.50 -8.19 7.62
C LYS A 21 11.90 -9.58 7.76
N ARG A 22 10.88 -9.91 6.95
CA ARG A 22 10.17 -11.19 6.99
C ARG A 22 10.57 -12.09 5.82
N GLU A 23 10.08 -13.33 5.87
CA GLU A 23 10.30 -14.38 4.88
C GLU A 23 10.12 -13.88 3.44
N SER A 24 10.93 -14.39 2.51
CA SER A 24 11.09 -13.88 1.14
C SER A 24 9.81 -13.85 0.31
N PHE A 25 8.82 -14.69 0.61
CA PHE A 25 7.52 -14.67 -0.05
C PHE A 25 6.60 -13.53 0.43
N ARG A 26 6.82 -12.96 1.63
CA ARG A 26 6.09 -11.77 2.14
C ARG A 26 6.74 -10.46 1.73
N GLN A 27 7.98 -10.52 1.24
CA GLN A 27 8.66 -9.37 0.65
C GLN A 27 8.12 -9.06 -0.76
N ILE A 28 7.46 -10.02 -1.40
CA ILE A 28 6.89 -9.88 -2.74
C ILE A 28 5.45 -9.43 -2.61
N SER A 29 5.22 -8.12 -2.70
CA SER A 29 3.86 -7.60 -2.86
C SER A 29 3.41 -7.79 -4.32
N MET A 30 2.46 -8.71 -4.51
CA MET A 30 1.83 -8.96 -5.81
C MET A 30 0.86 -7.84 -6.23
N ILE A 31 0.61 -6.87 -5.34
CA ILE A 31 -0.33 -5.77 -5.53
C ILE A 31 0.37 -4.41 -5.57
N ALA A 32 1.60 -4.31 -5.07
CA ALA A 32 2.39 -3.08 -5.08
C ALA A 32 2.55 -2.49 -6.49
N THR A 33 2.62 -3.33 -7.53
CA THR A 33 2.70 -2.87 -8.92
C THR A 33 1.40 -2.23 -9.44
N ALA A 34 0.29 -2.40 -8.72
CA ALA A 34 -1.00 -1.80 -8.99
C ALA A 34 -1.39 -0.74 -7.94
N CYS A 35 -0.58 -0.53 -6.91
CA CYS A 35 -0.80 0.49 -5.88
C CYS A 35 0.03 1.74 -6.17
N LEU A 36 -0.50 2.91 -5.80
CA LEU A 36 0.19 4.19 -5.94
C LEU A 36 1.35 4.35 -4.95
N ALA A 37 1.20 3.76 -3.76
CA ALA A 37 2.19 3.78 -2.70
C ALA A 37 2.02 2.56 -1.79
N THR A 38 3.11 2.18 -1.13
CA THR A 38 3.13 1.15 -0.07
C THR A 38 3.72 1.74 1.19
N PHE A 39 3.00 1.62 2.32
CA PHE A 39 3.45 2.06 3.64
C PHE A 39 3.60 0.85 4.56
N ALA A 40 4.83 0.49 4.92
CA ALA A 40 5.12 -0.67 5.76
C ALA A 40 5.98 -0.32 6.97
N GLY A 41 5.69 -0.91 8.14
CA GLY A 41 6.54 -0.84 9.32
C GLY A 41 6.34 0.38 10.23
N PHE A 42 5.31 1.20 10.00
CA PHE A 42 4.97 2.35 10.85
C PHE A 42 3.89 2.03 11.90
N GLY A 43 3.52 0.76 12.10
CA GLY A 43 2.42 0.41 13.00
C GLY A 43 1.10 1.02 12.52
N MET A 44 0.34 1.62 13.43
CA MET A 44 -0.93 2.30 13.11
C MET A 44 -0.74 3.54 12.23
N GLU A 45 0.43 4.19 12.29
CA GLU A 45 0.72 5.36 11.44
C GLU A 45 0.76 4.99 9.95
N SER A 46 0.94 3.71 9.62
CA SER A 46 0.85 3.24 8.24
C SER A 46 -0.54 3.52 7.64
N TYR A 47 -1.61 3.36 8.43
CA TYR A 47 -2.98 3.69 7.98
C TYR A 47 -3.17 5.18 7.80
N ARG A 48 -2.69 5.98 8.76
CA ARG A 48 -2.79 7.44 8.70
C ARG A 48 -2.13 7.99 7.44
N LYS A 49 -0.91 7.54 7.16
CA LYS A 49 -0.14 7.90 5.95
C LYS A 49 -0.82 7.43 4.66
N GLY A 50 -1.41 6.23 4.66
CA GLY A 50 -2.19 5.72 3.53
C GLY A 50 -3.39 6.62 3.20
N VAL A 51 -4.16 7.00 4.22
CA VAL A 51 -5.32 7.90 4.05
C VAL A 51 -4.88 9.30 3.62
N GLU A 52 -3.82 9.86 4.22
CA GLU A 52 -3.25 11.15 3.80
C GLU A 52 -2.83 11.14 2.32
N ALA A 53 -2.21 10.05 1.86
CA ALA A 53 -1.81 9.90 0.47
C ALA A 53 -3.02 9.90 -0.48
N LEU A 54 -4.11 9.22 -0.11
CA LEU A 54 -5.36 9.21 -0.89
C LEU A 54 -6.03 10.59 -0.90
N LEU A 55 -6.10 11.27 0.26
CA LEU A 55 -6.68 12.62 0.36
C LEU A 55 -5.87 13.64 -0.46
N ALA A 56 -4.54 13.57 -0.42
CA ALA A 56 -3.66 14.44 -1.21
C ALA A 56 -3.71 14.17 -2.72
N LEU A 57 -4.28 13.03 -3.13
CA LEU A 57 -4.56 12.70 -4.52
C LEU A 57 -5.94 13.19 -4.97
N HIS A 58 -6.93 13.12 -4.08
CA HIS A 58 -8.30 13.58 -4.37
C HIS A 58 -8.41 15.11 -4.42
N ASN A 59 -7.59 15.83 -3.65
CA ASN A 59 -7.59 17.30 -3.60
C ASN A 59 -6.71 17.97 -4.69
N ARG A 60 -6.45 17.29 -5.82
CA ARG A 60 -5.69 17.84 -6.96
C ARG A 60 -6.57 18.07 -8.17
#